data_AF-A0A5E4JXT9-F1
#
_entry.id   AF-A0A5E4JXT9-F1
#
_cell.length_a   1.000
_cell.length_b   1.000
_cell.length_c   1.000
_cell.angle_alpha   90.00
_cell.angle_beta   90.00
_cell.angle_gamma   90.00
#
_symmetry.space_group_name_H-M   'P 1'
#
loop_
_entity.id
_entity.type
_entity.pdbx_description
1 polymer ?
#
loop_
_entity_poly.entity_id
_entity_poly.type
_entity_poly.pdbx_seq_one_letter_code
_entity_poly.pdbx_strand_id
1 'polypeptide(L)'
;MTVNAHPEYIAAEKEYYLAQSDEERLKSLEKMISVLPGHKGAEKLRAQIKLRYKKLKEKIKKEKKSKKGGSKAGIKKEDMQAVILGKTKSGKSSLISLLTNAKPEIADYEFTTKFPVVGILDYDSV
;
A
#
# COMPACT_ATOMS: atom_id res chain seq x y z
N MET A 1 0.67 -32.58 -20.81
CA MET A 1 1.24 -33.47 -19.77
C MET A 1 0.15 -33.78 -18.78
N THR A 2 -0.15 -35.05 -18.55
CA THR A 2 -1.20 -35.51 -17.63
C THR A 2 -0.72 -35.34 -16.19
N VAL A 3 -1.21 -34.30 -15.52
CA VAL A 3 -1.10 -34.21 -14.06
C VAL A 3 -2.16 -35.14 -13.51
N ASN A 4 -1.77 -36.14 -12.72
CA ASN A 4 -2.72 -36.94 -11.96
C ASN A 4 -3.32 -36.02 -10.88
N ALA A 5 -4.36 -35.28 -11.26
CA ALA A 5 -4.97 -34.28 -10.42
C ALA A 5 -5.82 -34.98 -9.36
N HIS A 6 -5.43 -34.86 -8.10
CA HIS A 6 -6.21 -35.36 -6.98
C HIS A 6 -7.65 -34.81 -7.06
N PRO A 7 -8.71 -35.57 -6.70
CA PRO A 7 -10.09 -35.09 -6.76
C PRO A 7 -10.29 -33.74 -6.05
N GLU A 8 -9.55 -33.52 -4.97
CA GLU A 8 -9.51 -32.26 -4.22
C GLU A 8 -8.96 -31.07 -5.02
N TYR A 9 -8.01 -31.31 -5.93
CA TYR A 9 -7.48 -30.27 -6.81
C TYR A 9 -8.55 -29.81 -7.81
N ILE A 10 -9.28 -30.76 -8.39
CA ILE A 10 -10.36 -30.48 -9.34
C ILE A 10 -11.49 -29.70 -8.64
N ALA A 11 -11.79 -30.04 -7.38
CA ALA A 11 -12.74 -29.29 -6.57
C ALA A 11 -12.25 -27.85 -6.31
N ALA A 12 -11.00 -27.67 -5.89
CA ALA A 12 -10.41 -26.35 -5.67
C ALA A 12 -10.35 -25.51 -6.97
N GLU A 13 -10.13 -26.14 -8.12
CA GLU A 13 -10.18 -25.51 -9.44
C GLU A 13 -11.57 -25.01 -9.81
N LYS A 14 -12.60 -25.82 -9.56
CA LYS A 14 -13.99 -25.36 -9.70
C LYS A 14 -14.30 -24.19 -8.78
N GLU A 15 -13.87 -24.25 -7.52
CA GLU A 15 -14.03 -23.14 -6.56
C GLU A 15 -13.36 -21.85 -7.05
N TYR A 16 -12.16 -21.93 -7.64
CA TYR A 16 -11.45 -20.77 -8.19
C TYR A 16 -12.19 -20.13 -9.37
N TYR A 17 -12.77 -20.93 -10.27
CA TYR A 17 -13.55 -20.41 -11.40
C TYR A 17 -14.91 -19.83 -10.97
N LEU A 18 -15.53 -20.39 -9.92
CA LEU A 18 -16.80 -19.91 -9.38
C LEU A 18 -16.63 -18.66 -8.49
N ALA A 19 -15.44 -18.44 -7.92
CA ALA A 19 -15.17 -17.33 -7.02
C ALA A 19 -15.41 -15.97 -7.68
N GLN A 20 -16.22 -15.14 -7.03
CA GLN A 20 -16.55 -13.79 -7.50
C GLN A 20 -15.61 -12.74 -6.88
N SER A 21 -15.17 -12.98 -5.65
CA SER A 21 -14.28 -12.07 -4.92
C SER A 21 -12.79 -12.45 -5.06
N ASP A 22 -11.92 -11.44 -5.04
CA ASP A 22 -10.47 -11.65 -5.02
C ASP A 22 -9.99 -12.34 -3.73
N GLU A 23 -10.69 -12.17 -2.61
CA GLU A 23 -10.34 -12.88 -1.37
C GLU A 23 -10.67 -14.38 -1.44
N GLU A 24 -11.76 -14.74 -2.12
CA GLU A 24 -12.15 -16.13 -2.38
C GLU A 24 -11.21 -16.80 -3.39
N ARG A 25 -10.81 -16.07 -4.43
CA ARG A 25 -9.76 -16.51 -5.37
C ARG A 25 -8.43 -16.76 -4.68
N LEU A 26 -8.09 -15.97 -3.66
CA LEU A 26 -6.85 -16.18 -2.89
C LEU A 26 -6.90 -17.47 -2.07
N LYS A 27 -8.03 -17.72 -1.39
CA LYS A 27 -8.25 -18.94 -0.58
C LYS A 27 -8.23 -20.19 -1.44
N SER A 28 -8.90 -20.17 -2.59
CA SER A 28 -8.92 -21.31 -3.52
C SER A 28 -7.52 -21.60 -4.10
N LEU A 29 -6.75 -20.58 -4.46
CA LEU A 29 -5.34 -20.75 -4.85
C LEU A 29 -4.47 -21.34 -3.74
N GLU A 30 -4.72 -20.99 -2.48
CA GLU A 30 -4.00 -21.56 -1.33
C GLU A 30 -4.32 -23.05 -1.13
N LYS A 31 -5.60 -23.44 -1.24
CA LYS A 31 -6.02 -24.85 -1.26
C LYS A 31 -5.34 -25.63 -2.39
N MET A 32 -5.29 -25.07 -3.60
CA MET A 32 -4.60 -25.70 -4.73
C MET A 32 -3.12 -25.96 -4.44
N ILE A 33 -2.42 -25.00 -3.82
CA ILE A 33 -0.99 -25.14 -3.50
C ILE A 33 -0.74 -26.28 -2.52
N SER A 34 -1.66 -26.49 -1.57
CA SER A 34 -1.59 -27.55 -0.56
C SER A 34 -1.73 -28.95 -1.17
N VAL A 35 -2.69 -29.11 -2.09
CA VAL A 35 -3.06 -30.40 -2.68
C VAL A 35 -2.13 -30.81 -3.84
N LEU A 36 -1.36 -29.88 -4.41
CA LEU A 36 -0.50 -30.14 -5.57
C LEU A 36 0.61 -31.17 -5.29
N PRO A 37 0.73 -32.23 -6.11
CA PRO A 37 1.77 -33.24 -5.95
C PRO A 37 3.17 -32.67 -6.26
N GLY A 38 4.18 -33.14 -5.51
CA GLY A 38 5.57 -32.67 -5.57
C GLY A 38 6.46 -33.31 -6.64
N HIS A 39 5.90 -33.99 -7.64
CA HIS A 39 6.66 -34.68 -8.70
C HIS A 39 7.01 -33.78 -9.89
N LYS A 40 8.02 -34.19 -10.69
CA LYS A 40 8.58 -33.47 -11.85
C LYS A 40 7.52 -33.01 -12.88
N GLY A 41 6.45 -33.78 -13.04
CA GLY A 41 5.34 -33.44 -13.96
C GLY A 41 4.49 -32.24 -13.51
N ALA A 42 4.43 -31.95 -12.22
CA ALA A 42 3.63 -30.85 -11.66
C ALA A 42 4.45 -29.61 -11.27
N GLU A 43 5.77 -29.62 -11.47
CA GLU A 43 6.66 -28.52 -11.07
C GLU A 43 6.27 -27.20 -11.75
N LYS A 44 6.03 -27.25 -13.08
CA LYS A 44 5.59 -26.08 -13.86
C LYS A 44 4.24 -25.55 -13.38
N LEU A 45 3.29 -26.43 -13.13
CA LEU A 45 1.95 -26.08 -12.64
C LEU A 45 2.02 -25.44 -11.25
N ARG A 46 2.84 -26.00 -10.36
CA ARG A 46 3.07 -25.46 -9.01
C ARG A 46 3.70 -24.08 -9.05
N ALA A 47 4.69 -23.86 -9.92
CA ALA A 47 5.30 -22.55 -10.12
C ALA A 47 4.26 -21.53 -10.63
N GLN A 48 3.43 -21.91 -11.60
CA GLN A 48 2.38 -21.06 -12.15
C GLN A 48 1.35 -20.64 -11.10
N ILE A 49 0.89 -21.57 -10.27
CA ILE A 49 -0.11 -21.30 -9.22
C ILE A 49 0.48 -20.40 -8.13
N LYS A 50 1.72 -20.65 -7.68
CA LYS A 50 2.42 -19.76 -6.73
C LYS A 50 2.58 -18.34 -7.27
N LEU A 51 2.89 -18.21 -8.56
CA LEU A 51 3.02 -16.91 -9.22
C LEU A 51 1.68 -16.16 -9.27
N ARG A 52 0.58 -16.87 -9.58
CA ARG A 52 -0.79 -16.31 -9.52
C ARG A 52 -1.14 -15.86 -8.10
N TYR A 53 -0.88 -16.68 -7.08
CA TYR A 53 -1.10 -16.33 -5.67
C TYR A 53 -0.35 -15.05 -5.27
N LYS A 54 0.95 -14.96 -5.60
CA LYS A 54 1.76 -13.77 -5.28
C LYS A 54 1.19 -12.50 -5.93
N LYS A 55 0.84 -12.56 -7.22
CA LYS A 55 0.26 -11.42 -7.95
C LYS A 55 -1.07 -10.97 -7.34
N LEU A 56 -1.95 -11.91 -7.00
CA LEU A 56 -3.27 -11.58 -6.42
C LEU A 56 -3.12 -10.98 -5.01
N LYS A 57 -2.24 -11.54 -4.18
CA LYS A 57 -1.92 -11.03 -2.84
C LYS A 57 -1.34 -9.61 -2.90
N GLU A 58 -0.47 -9.33 -3.86
CA GLU A 58 0.06 -7.97 -4.08
C GLU A 58 -1.01 -6.98 -4.53
N LYS A 59 -1.93 -7.40 -5.42
CA LYS A 59 -3.07 -6.56 -5.83
C LYS A 59 -3.94 -6.19 -4.64
N ILE A 60 -4.37 -7.16 -3.83
CA ILE A 60 -5.17 -6.91 -2.63
C ILE A 60 -4.43 -5.99 -1.65
N LYS A 61 -3.12 -6.18 -1.47
CA LYS A 61 -2.29 -5.30 -0.62
C LYS A 61 -2.21 -3.87 -1.17
N LYS A 62 -2.09 -3.70 -2.48
CA LYS A 62 -2.10 -2.38 -3.14
C LYS A 62 -3.46 -1.70 -3.01
N GLU A 63 -4.55 -2.43 -3.25
CA GLU A 63 -5.91 -1.92 -3.10
C GLU A 63 -6.21 -1.52 -1.65
N LYS A 64 -5.87 -2.38 -0.67
CA LYS A 64 -6.01 -2.05 0.76
C LYS A 64 -5.15 -0.84 1.13
N LYS A 65 -3.94 -0.69 0.58
CA LYS A 65 -3.13 0.53 0.76
C LYS A 65 -3.75 1.76 0.12
N SER A 66 -4.36 1.65 -1.06
CA SER A 66 -5.02 2.77 -1.74
C SER A 66 -6.34 3.18 -1.06
N LYS A 67 -7.07 2.21 -0.49
CA LYS A 67 -8.35 2.45 0.22
C LYS A 67 -8.15 2.97 1.64
N LYS A 68 -7.03 2.68 2.30
CA LYS A 68 -6.77 3.03 3.72
C LYS A 68 -6.10 4.41 3.93
N GLY A 69 -6.30 5.34 2.99
CA GLY A 69 -5.76 6.69 3.09
C GLY A 69 -4.46 6.82 2.30
N GLY A 70 -4.42 7.87 1.48
CA GLY A 70 -3.40 8.14 0.47
C GLY A 70 -1.98 7.87 0.96
N SER A 71 -1.14 7.48 0.01
CA SER A 71 0.32 7.59 0.15
C SER A 71 0.65 8.79 1.04
N LYS A 72 1.31 8.56 2.19
CA LYS A 72 1.86 9.64 3.03
C LYS A 72 2.30 10.73 2.07
N ALA A 73 1.66 11.89 2.11
CA ALA A 73 1.83 12.91 1.08
C ALA A 73 3.33 13.18 0.96
N GLY A 74 3.93 12.62 -0.09
CA GLY A 74 5.31 12.91 -0.41
C GLY A 74 5.32 14.38 -0.74
N ILE A 75 6.12 15.16 -0.03
CA ILE A 75 6.33 16.55 -0.40
C ILE A 75 7.01 16.51 -1.77
N LYS A 76 6.33 17.01 -2.80
CA LYS A 76 6.92 17.13 -4.14
C LYS A 76 8.12 18.06 -4.04
N LYS A 77 9.18 17.78 -4.79
CA LYS A 77 10.32 18.71 -4.89
C LYS A 77 9.90 19.90 -5.76
N GLU A 78 10.24 21.10 -5.30
CA GLU A 78 10.06 22.38 -5.98
C GLU A 78 11.43 23.07 -6.06
N ASP A 79 11.54 24.14 -6.85
CA ASP A 79 12.83 24.81 -7.12
C ASP A 79 13.49 25.40 -5.85
N MET A 80 12.68 25.96 -4.94
CA MET A 80 13.14 26.46 -3.65
C MET A 80 12.30 25.87 -2.52
N GLN A 81 12.95 25.18 -1.59
CA GLN A 81 12.30 24.56 -0.44
C GLN A 81 13.12 24.76 0.83
N ALA A 82 12.44 25.11 1.91
CA ALA A 82 13.02 25.24 3.23
C ALA A 82 12.24 24.39 4.24
N VAL A 83 12.93 23.90 5.27
CA VAL A 83 12.34 23.11 6.36
C VAL A 83 12.68 23.78 7.68
N ILE A 84 11.67 23.98 8.53
CA ILE A 84 11.85 24.58 9.86
C ILE A 84 11.93 23.47 10.90
N LEU A 85 13.09 23.36 11.55
CA LEU A 85 13.36 22.38 12.62
C LEU A 85 13.55 23.08 13.97
N GLY A 86 13.15 22.41 15.04
CA GLY A 86 13.27 22.96 16.40
C GLY A 86 12.46 22.17 17.40
N LYS A 87 12.60 22.50 18.69
CA LYS A 87 11.86 21.86 19.79
C LYS A 87 10.35 22.11 19.69
N THR A 88 9.56 21.33 20.40
CA THR A 88 8.14 21.63 20.64
C THR A 88 7.99 23.02 21.29
N LYS A 89 6.86 23.69 21.07
CA LYS A 89 6.55 25.02 21.64
C LYS A 89 7.53 26.17 21.30
N SER A 90 8.37 26.02 20.28
CA SER A 90 9.31 27.06 19.82
C SER A 90 8.71 28.09 18.86
N GLY A 91 7.37 28.11 18.67
CA GLY A 91 6.69 29.05 17.79
C GLY A 91 6.76 28.74 16.29
N LYS A 92 7.30 27.58 15.89
CA LYS A 92 7.43 27.18 14.46
C LYS A 92 6.10 27.21 13.70
N SER A 93 5.04 26.67 14.28
CA SER A 93 3.72 26.67 13.65
C SER A 93 3.19 28.09 13.44
N SER A 94 3.41 28.98 14.42
CA SER A 94 3.07 30.40 14.30
C SER A 94 3.87 31.09 13.20
N LEU A 95 5.18 30.82 13.12
CA LEU A 95 6.05 31.38 12.08
C LEU A 95 5.61 30.96 10.67
N ILE A 96 5.31 29.67 10.47
CA ILE A 96 4.78 29.17 9.18
C ILE A 96 3.45 29.84 8.85
N SER A 97 2.55 29.99 9.82
CA SER A 97 1.25 30.63 9.62
C SER A 97 1.35 32.12 9.27
N LEU A 98 2.41 32.80 9.70
CA LEU A 98 2.65 34.23 9.41
C LEU A 98 3.32 34.43 8.06
N LEU A 99 4.29 33.57 7.72
CA LEU A 99 5.07 33.69 6.50
C LEU A 99 4.38 33.08 5.28
N THR A 100 3.43 32.18 5.46
CA THR A 100 2.84 31.43 4.35
C THR A 100 1.33 31.35 4.47
N ASN A 101 0.67 30.94 3.38
CA ASN A 101 -0.77 30.69 3.35
C ASN A 101 -1.19 29.42 4.12
N ALA A 102 -0.27 28.70 4.77
CA ALA A 102 -0.58 27.50 5.53
C ALA A 102 -1.33 27.82 6.83
N LYS A 103 -2.25 26.95 7.21
CA LYS A 103 -3.02 27.03 8.47
C LYS A 103 -2.66 25.86 9.40
N PRO A 104 -1.46 25.85 10.00
CA PRO A 104 -1.08 24.79 10.93
C PRO A 104 -1.89 24.87 12.21
N GLU A 105 -2.11 23.73 12.87
CA GLU A 105 -2.69 23.70 14.21
C GLU A 105 -1.68 24.23 15.24
N ILE A 106 -2.09 25.24 15.99
CA ILE A 106 -1.31 25.88 17.05
C ILE A 106 -2.05 25.69 18.36
N ALA A 107 -1.47 24.94 19.28
CA ALA A 107 -2.06 24.67 20.58
C ALA A 107 -0.98 24.46 21.65
N ASP A 108 -1.38 24.54 22.92
CA ASP A 108 -0.47 24.53 24.07
C ASP A 108 0.05 23.12 24.44
N TYR A 109 -0.42 22.07 23.77
CA TYR A 109 0.08 20.72 23.96
C TYR A 109 1.27 20.43 23.02
N GLU A 110 2.11 19.45 23.38
CA GLU A 110 3.28 19.11 22.56
C GLU A 110 2.92 18.25 21.35
N PHE A 111 3.77 18.28 20.31
CA PHE A 111 3.61 17.48 19.08
C PHE A 111 2.28 17.71 18.33
N THR A 112 1.82 18.97 18.30
CA THR A 112 0.67 19.41 17.48
C THR A 112 0.88 19.09 16.00
N THR A 113 2.09 19.30 15.48
CA THR A 113 2.46 18.98 14.09
C THR A 113 2.83 17.51 13.91
N LYS A 114 1.84 16.65 13.66
CA LYS A 114 2.05 15.19 13.42
C LYS A 114 2.42 14.84 11.97
N PHE A 115 2.12 15.73 11.03
CA PHE A 115 2.36 15.57 9.59
C PHE A 115 2.96 16.86 9.02
N PRO A 116 3.72 16.79 7.91
CA PRO A 116 4.25 17.99 7.27
C PRO A 116 3.12 18.91 6.82
N VAL A 117 3.19 20.17 7.21
CA VAL A 117 2.30 21.24 6.74
C VAL A 117 3.09 22.05 5.72
N VAL A 118 2.63 22.07 4.48
CA VAL A 118 3.28 22.79 3.37
C VAL A 118 2.59 24.14 3.22
N GLY A 119 3.39 25.20 3.18
CA GLY A 119 2.96 26.57 2.90
C GLY A 119 3.79 27.15 1.76
N ILE A 120 3.15 27.98 0.94
CA ILE A 120 3.83 28.77 -0.09
C ILE A 120 4.08 30.15 0.49
N LEU A 121 5.35 30.58 0.45
CA LEU A 121 5.79 31.93 0.77
C LEU A 121 5.78 32.72 -0.53
N ASP A 122 4.96 33.77 -0.59
CA ASP A 122 5.01 34.72 -1.69
C ASP A 122 6.20 35.66 -1.45
N TYR A 123 7.31 35.39 -2.14
CA TYR A 123 8.52 36.21 -2.08
C TYR A 123 8.59 37.08 -3.33
N ASP A 124 8.52 38.40 -3.12
CA ASP A 124 8.52 39.38 -4.21
C ASP A 124 9.80 39.22 -5.04
N SER A 125 9.61 38.92 -6.33
CA SER A 125 10.69 38.98 -7.30
C SER A 125 10.89 40.44 -7.64
N VAL A 126 11.91 41.06 -7.05
CA VAL A 126 12.46 42.32 -7.58
C VAL A 126 12.92 42.10 -9.02
#